data_AF-A0A1G1C504-F1
#
_entry.id   AF-A0A1G1C504-F1
#
_cell.length_a   1.000
_cell.length_b   1.000
_cell.length_c   1.000
_cell.angle_alpha   90.00
_cell.angle_beta   90.00
_cell.angle_gamma   90.00
#
_symmetry.space_group_name_H-M   'P 1'
#
loop_
_entity.id
_entity.type
_entity.pdbx_description
1 polymer ?
#
loop_
_entity_poly.entity_id
_entity_poly.type
_entity_poly.pdbx_seq_one_letter_code
_entity_poly.pdbx_strand_id
1 'polypeptide(L)'
;MESNVSTPPVASQQRIPIERFLPHMERRAFRKGDVLFRQGDPADAMFYIEAGSILLSEIGKGLGPGEVIGEMGLLCPANRRTVSAVCEQDLVAYRMGREGVLAMMDRAPRDVFTLIQLAIGRYSENLRHEANARAQMESELRIAQEIQSSSLPSVATAFPGQTAFSLAADMDPAKEVGGDFYDFFLVDANTVFMAVGDVSGKGVPAALFMMTVKTLLKAEAMSGLPPDEVLRRVNRIVCTGNTTFMFVTVLCATLDLTSGRLMFGNAGHCPPLVRQGGGRFEYLEVPPSLVLGFMPDAVFTSGTLTLQPGDAVFLYTDGVTEATNPGGDFYGDERLRAVLGQGAPFGVADLIADVRGDVRRFVEAAPQSDDVTMLTVCFNGRAESPPLPSALAADPTQAGEQGALCDVAHCRMPAEIENISAFHAVVIACATKMGFPSERIGEFELAVEEVLANVARYAYPDASGDVELRCRADNRRFILEFSDRGIPFDVLAKPDPELPSDIAKREIGGLGIYLVKQVMDDVNYRRENDRNILTLTALRP
;
A
#
# COMPACT_ATOMS: atom_id res chain seq x y z
N MET A 1 -31.29 -5.46 11.09
CA MET A 1 -32.43 -5.75 10.18
C MET A 1 -31.85 -6.50 9.00
N GLU A 2 -31.72 -7.81 9.13
CA GLU A 2 -31.29 -8.68 8.03
C GLU A 2 -32.43 -8.77 7.03
N SER A 3 -32.26 -8.15 5.87
CA SER A 3 -33.16 -8.31 4.73
C SER A 3 -32.95 -9.71 4.16
N ASN A 4 -33.78 -10.62 4.65
CA ASN A 4 -33.93 -11.98 4.19
C ASN A 4 -34.45 -11.95 2.74
N VAL A 5 -33.56 -11.76 1.77
CA VAL A 5 -33.87 -11.89 0.34
C VAL A 5 -33.97 -13.39 0.07
N SER A 6 -35.18 -13.91 0.27
CA SER A 6 -35.60 -15.24 -0.14
C SER A 6 -35.27 -15.41 -1.63
N THR A 7 -34.21 -16.15 -1.93
CA THR A 7 -33.93 -16.66 -3.27
C THR A 7 -35.14 -17.47 -3.72
N PRO A 8 -35.77 -17.15 -4.87
CA PRO A 8 -36.84 -17.99 -5.38
C PRO A 8 -36.28 -19.40 -5.62
N PRO A 9 -37.05 -20.47 -5.35
CA PRO A 9 -36.59 -21.81 -5.58
C PRO A 9 -36.17 -21.96 -7.04
N VAL A 10 -34.96 -22.47 -7.24
CA VAL A 10 -34.42 -22.89 -8.54
C VAL A 10 -35.53 -23.60 -9.29
N ALA A 11 -35.89 -23.08 -10.47
CA ALA A 11 -36.87 -23.70 -11.34
C ALA A 11 -36.57 -25.20 -11.37
N SER A 12 -37.54 -25.99 -10.91
CA SER A 12 -37.51 -27.45 -10.96
C SER A 12 -36.91 -27.86 -12.30
N GLN A 13 -35.86 -28.69 -12.27
CA GLN A 13 -35.34 -29.35 -13.46
C GLN A 13 -36.54 -29.82 -14.26
N GLN A 14 -36.82 -29.15 -15.38
CA GLN A 14 -37.93 -29.50 -16.24
C GLN A 14 -37.57 -30.89 -16.75
N ARG A 15 -38.12 -31.94 -16.12
CA ARG A 15 -37.90 -33.32 -16.52
C ARG A 15 -38.38 -33.39 -17.96
N ILE A 16 -37.42 -33.44 -18.87
CA ILE A 16 -37.71 -33.58 -20.28
C ILE A 16 -38.50 -34.88 -20.42
N PRO A 17 -39.61 -34.89 -21.17
CA PRO A 17 -40.34 -36.10 -21.48
C PRO A 17 -39.49 -36.94 -22.43
N ILE A 18 -38.44 -37.56 -21.88
CA ILE A 18 -37.36 -38.21 -22.62
C ILE A 18 -37.88 -39.38 -23.44
N GLU A 19 -39.01 -39.96 -23.03
CA GLU A 19 -39.70 -41.03 -23.76
C GLU A 19 -40.02 -40.62 -25.21
N ARG A 20 -40.18 -39.31 -25.47
CA ARG A 20 -40.42 -38.76 -26.81
C ARG A 20 -39.18 -38.71 -27.69
N PHE A 21 -38.00 -38.72 -27.08
CA PHE A 21 -36.71 -38.68 -27.77
C PHE A 21 -36.18 -40.09 -28.06
N LEU A 22 -36.47 -41.07 -27.19
CA LEU A 22 -35.98 -42.45 -27.29
C LEU A 22 -36.12 -43.10 -28.68
N PRO A 23 -37.21 -42.92 -29.46
CA PRO A 23 -37.33 -43.50 -30.80
C PRO A 23 -36.27 -43.00 -31.81
N HIS A 24 -35.64 -41.86 -31.51
CA HIS A 24 -34.60 -41.22 -32.32
C HIS A 24 -33.19 -41.38 -31.73
N MET A 25 -33.06 -42.16 -30.65
CA MET A 25 -31.78 -42.42 -29.99
C MET A 25 -31.35 -43.87 -30.15
N GLU A 26 -30.05 -44.10 -30.11
CA GLU A 26 -29.47 -45.42 -30.10
C GLU A 26 -29.08 -45.81 -28.67
N ARG A 27 -29.62 -46.93 -28.17
CA ARG A 27 -29.25 -47.47 -26.86
C ARG A 27 -27.83 -48.05 -26.90
N ARG A 28 -26.97 -47.61 -25.99
CA ARG A 28 -25.57 -48.03 -25.85
C ARG A 28 -25.31 -48.50 -24.41
N ALA A 29 -24.46 -49.51 -24.27
CA ALA A 29 -23.97 -49.99 -22.98
C ALA A 29 -22.46 -49.75 -22.90
N PHE A 30 -22.00 -49.30 -21.75
CA PHE A 30 -20.61 -49.01 -21.43
C PHE A 30 -20.26 -49.69 -20.10
N ARG A 31 -19.00 -50.07 -19.93
CA ARG A 31 -18.49 -50.64 -18.68
C ARG A 31 -17.95 -49.54 -17.79
N LYS A 32 -17.87 -49.82 -16.48
CA LYS A 32 -17.14 -48.97 -15.55
C LYS A 32 -15.72 -48.67 -16.08
N GLY A 33 -15.35 -47.39 -16.07
CA GLY A 33 -14.08 -46.88 -16.58
C GLY A 33 -14.08 -46.48 -18.06
N ASP A 34 -15.12 -46.83 -18.82
CA ASP A 34 -15.26 -46.35 -20.20
C ASP A 34 -15.49 -44.83 -20.23
N VAL A 35 -15.07 -44.19 -21.33
CA VAL A 35 -15.20 -42.74 -21.53
C VAL A 35 -16.21 -42.49 -22.64
N LEU A 36 -17.29 -41.76 -22.32
CA LEU A 36 -18.33 -41.39 -23.30
C LEU A 36 -17.80 -40.39 -24.32
N PHE A 37 -17.04 -39.41 -23.83
CA PHE A 37 -16.29 -38.42 -24.61
C PHE A 37 -15.26 -37.76 -23.70
N ARG A 38 -14.18 -37.22 -24.29
CA ARG A 38 -13.13 -36.48 -23.60
C ARG A 38 -13.29 -34.98 -23.83
N GLN A 39 -12.78 -34.18 -22.90
CA GLN A 39 -12.60 -32.76 -23.11
C GLN A 39 -11.79 -32.53 -24.41
N GLY A 40 -12.24 -31.59 -25.23
CA GLY A 40 -11.65 -31.29 -26.52
C GLY A 40 -12.18 -32.14 -27.69
N ASP A 41 -12.92 -33.22 -27.46
CA ASP A 41 -13.56 -33.98 -28.53
C ASP A 41 -14.62 -33.13 -29.26
N PRO A 42 -14.99 -33.45 -30.51
CA PRO A 42 -16.13 -32.82 -31.17
C PRO A 42 -17.42 -32.96 -30.34
N ALA A 43 -18.17 -31.87 -30.19
CA ALA A 43 -19.50 -31.92 -29.56
C ALA A 43 -20.55 -32.23 -30.64
N ASP A 44 -20.77 -33.51 -30.92
CA ASP A 44 -21.59 -34.01 -32.04
C ASP A 44 -22.79 -34.87 -31.61
N ALA A 45 -22.91 -35.17 -30.32
CA ALA A 45 -23.92 -36.06 -29.77
C ALA A 45 -24.33 -35.71 -28.33
N MET A 46 -25.58 -36.02 -27.98
CA MET A 46 -26.04 -36.03 -26.60
C MET A 46 -26.26 -37.45 -26.10
N PHE A 47 -26.27 -37.61 -24.78
CA PHE A 47 -26.52 -38.85 -24.08
C PHE A 47 -27.60 -38.64 -23.03
N TYR A 48 -28.51 -39.61 -22.89
CA TYR A 48 -29.46 -39.73 -21.80
C TYR A 48 -29.14 -40.99 -21.01
N ILE A 49 -28.98 -40.87 -19.70
CA ILE A 49 -28.60 -41.98 -18.83
C ILE A 49 -29.85 -42.76 -18.43
N GLU A 50 -29.93 -44.02 -18.83
CA GLU A 50 -31.00 -44.96 -18.43
C GLU A 50 -30.66 -45.65 -17.11
N ALA A 51 -29.42 -46.12 -16.97
CA ALA A 51 -28.93 -46.84 -15.79
C ALA A 51 -27.43 -46.63 -15.58
N GLY A 52 -26.96 -46.73 -14.34
CA GLY A 52 -25.57 -46.45 -13.96
C GLY A 52 -25.29 -44.96 -13.76
N SER A 53 -24.01 -44.61 -13.60
CA SER A 53 -23.57 -43.23 -13.40
C SER A 53 -22.25 -42.92 -14.12
N ILE A 54 -22.08 -41.65 -14.44
CA ILE A 54 -20.84 -41.08 -14.99
C ILE A 54 -20.32 -39.97 -14.07
N LEU A 55 -19.02 -39.73 -14.11
CA LEU A 55 -18.34 -38.59 -13.50
C LEU A 55 -17.86 -37.65 -14.60
N LEU A 56 -18.14 -36.36 -14.42
CA LEU A 56 -17.55 -35.29 -15.21
C LEU A 56 -16.21 -34.91 -14.57
N SER A 57 -15.11 -35.40 -15.14
CA SER A 57 -13.82 -35.48 -14.46
C SER A 57 -13.25 -34.12 -14.04
N GLU A 58 -13.36 -33.10 -14.90
CA GLU A 58 -12.76 -31.77 -14.66
C GLU A 58 -13.55 -30.94 -13.65
N ILE A 59 -14.83 -31.24 -13.43
CA ILE A 59 -15.71 -30.51 -12.52
C ILE A 59 -16.18 -31.34 -11.32
N GLY A 60 -15.78 -32.61 -11.23
CA GLY A 60 -16.12 -33.51 -10.11
C GLY A 60 -17.61 -33.79 -9.94
N LYS A 61 -18.43 -33.65 -10.99
CA LYS A 61 -19.90 -33.80 -10.91
C LYS A 61 -20.34 -35.18 -11.38
N GLY A 62 -21.01 -35.93 -10.52
CA GLY A 62 -21.65 -37.20 -10.88
C GLY A 62 -23.00 -36.97 -11.57
N LEU A 63 -23.28 -37.73 -12.61
CA LEU A 63 -24.60 -37.79 -13.27
C LEU A 63 -25.13 -39.23 -13.27
N GLY A 64 -26.43 -39.38 -13.04
CA GLY A 64 -27.11 -40.67 -12.88
C GLY A 64 -28.36 -40.84 -13.76
N PRO A 65 -29.17 -41.88 -13.48
CA PRO A 65 -30.35 -42.20 -14.27
C PRO A 65 -31.34 -41.03 -14.35
N GLY A 66 -31.82 -40.74 -15.56
CA GLY A 66 -32.74 -39.63 -15.82
C GLY A 66 -32.06 -38.33 -16.28
N GLU A 67 -30.73 -38.26 -16.25
CA GLU A 67 -29.99 -37.06 -16.64
C GLU A 67 -29.53 -37.09 -18.11
N VAL A 68 -29.40 -35.89 -18.67
CA VAL A 68 -28.98 -35.63 -20.05
C VAL A 68 -27.66 -34.87 -20.05
N ILE A 69 -26.79 -35.23 -21.00
CA ILE A 69 -25.52 -34.54 -21.21
C ILE A 69 -25.16 -34.44 -22.69
N GLY A 70 -24.55 -33.33 -23.08
CA GLY A 70 -23.99 -33.15 -24.43
C GLY A 70 -24.98 -32.59 -25.45
N GLU A 71 -26.21 -32.27 -25.02
CA GLU A 71 -27.25 -31.60 -25.81
C GLU A 71 -26.77 -30.28 -26.42
N MET A 72 -25.95 -29.49 -25.71
CA MET A 72 -25.43 -28.22 -26.23
C MET A 72 -24.60 -28.42 -27.52
N GLY A 73 -23.90 -29.55 -27.66
CA GLY A 73 -23.11 -29.87 -28.85
C GLY A 73 -23.96 -30.12 -30.10
N LEU A 74 -25.22 -30.54 -29.92
CA LEU A 74 -26.11 -30.82 -31.05
C LEU A 74 -26.57 -29.54 -31.77
N LEU A 75 -26.62 -28.41 -31.06
CA LEU A 75 -27.16 -27.15 -31.58
C LEU A 75 -26.07 -26.14 -31.95
N CYS A 76 -24.89 -26.21 -31.33
CA CYS A 76 -23.77 -25.30 -31.58
C CYS A 76 -22.64 -26.04 -32.31
N PRO A 77 -22.59 -26.02 -33.65
CA PRO A 77 -21.80 -26.96 -34.42
C PRO A 77 -20.28 -26.79 -34.36
N ALA A 78 -19.80 -25.67 -33.80
CA ALA A 78 -18.37 -25.32 -33.68
C ALA A 78 -17.76 -25.62 -32.30
N ASN A 79 -18.53 -26.15 -31.35
CA ASN A 79 -18.04 -26.37 -29.99
C ASN A 79 -17.36 -27.73 -29.83
N ARG A 80 -16.26 -27.74 -29.05
CA ARG A 80 -15.65 -28.96 -28.50
C ARG A 80 -16.27 -29.28 -27.14
N ARG A 81 -16.15 -30.53 -26.68
CA ARG A 81 -16.55 -30.94 -25.33
C ARG A 81 -15.75 -30.15 -24.30
N THR A 82 -16.42 -29.55 -23.33
CA THR A 82 -15.79 -28.76 -22.27
C THR A 82 -15.30 -29.60 -21.10
N VAL A 83 -15.81 -30.84 -20.97
CA VAL A 83 -15.49 -31.80 -19.91
C VAL A 83 -15.46 -33.21 -20.49
N SER A 84 -14.75 -34.11 -19.80
CA SER A 84 -14.71 -35.56 -20.04
C SER A 84 -15.79 -36.25 -19.21
N ALA A 85 -16.49 -37.21 -19.81
CA ALA A 85 -17.50 -38.02 -19.13
C ALA A 85 -17.01 -39.47 -19.01
N VAL A 86 -16.75 -39.92 -17.78
CA VAL A 86 -16.21 -41.26 -17.48
C VAL A 86 -17.23 -42.07 -16.68
N CYS A 87 -17.47 -43.31 -17.06
CA CYS A 87 -18.37 -44.22 -16.37
C CYS A 87 -17.83 -44.60 -14.98
N GLU A 88 -18.54 -44.23 -13.90
CA GLU A 88 -18.21 -44.69 -12.54
C GLU A 88 -18.74 -46.09 -12.25
N GLN A 89 -19.80 -46.47 -12.97
CA GLN A 89 -20.47 -47.76 -12.93
C GLN A 89 -20.68 -48.28 -14.36
N ASP A 90 -21.10 -49.53 -14.48
CA ASP A 90 -21.63 -50.00 -15.76
C ASP A 90 -22.84 -49.12 -16.14
N LEU A 91 -22.78 -48.55 -17.34
CA LEU A 91 -23.70 -47.52 -17.80
C LEU A 91 -24.54 -48.03 -18.96
N VAL A 92 -25.82 -47.73 -18.93
CA VAL A 92 -26.67 -47.76 -20.11
C VAL A 92 -27.14 -46.36 -20.42
N ALA A 93 -26.89 -45.90 -21.64
CA ALA A 93 -27.28 -44.58 -22.09
C ALA A 93 -27.81 -44.62 -23.52
N TYR A 94 -28.75 -43.73 -23.83
CA TYR A 94 -29.22 -43.48 -25.18
C TYR A 94 -28.41 -42.34 -25.80
N ARG A 95 -27.87 -42.54 -27.01
CA ARG A 95 -27.10 -41.55 -27.76
C ARG A 95 -27.93 -40.98 -28.90
N MET A 96 -27.93 -39.66 -29.05
CA MET A 96 -28.52 -38.98 -30.23
C MET A 96 -27.48 -38.06 -30.87
N GLY A 97 -27.27 -38.21 -32.18
CA GLY A 97 -26.49 -37.29 -33.00
C GLY A 97 -27.37 -36.25 -33.71
N ARG A 98 -26.76 -35.35 -34.49
CA ARG A 98 -27.50 -34.30 -35.23
C ARG A 98 -28.54 -34.85 -36.20
N GLU A 99 -28.27 -35.98 -36.83
CA GLU A 99 -29.23 -36.67 -37.71
C GLU A 99 -30.51 -37.05 -36.98
N GLY A 100 -30.41 -37.47 -35.71
CA GLY A 100 -31.57 -37.77 -34.87
C GLY A 100 -32.43 -36.54 -34.61
N VAL A 101 -31.79 -35.38 -34.36
CA VAL A 101 -32.49 -34.10 -34.20
C VAL A 101 -33.19 -33.67 -35.48
N LEU A 102 -32.53 -33.79 -36.63
CA LEU A 102 -33.13 -33.48 -37.94
C LEU A 102 -34.34 -34.38 -38.23
N ALA A 103 -34.24 -35.68 -37.96
CA ALA A 103 -35.36 -36.61 -38.12
C ALA A 103 -36.55 -36.30 -37.18
N MET A 104 -36.30 -35.67 -36.02
CA MET A 104 -37.34 -35.20 -35.12
C MET A 104 -38.03 -33.93 -35.62
N MET A 105 -37.35 -33.05 -36.38
CA MET A 105 -37.96 -31.81 -36.87
C MET A 105 -39.18 -32.07 -37.75
N ASP A 106 -39.13 -33.12 -38.59
CA ASP A 106 -40.21 -33.48 -39.50
C ASP A 106 -41.42 -34.11 -38.81
N ARG A 107 -41.21 -34.78 -37.66
CA ARG A 107 -42.22 -35.61 -36.99
C ARG A 107 -42.75 -35.00 -35.70
N ALA A 108 -41.92 -34.26 -34.98
CA ALA A 108 -42.18 -33.76 -33.63
C ALA A 108 -41.47 -32.41 -33.37
N PRO A 109 -41.81 -31.33 -34.11
CA PRO A 109 -41.11 -30.04 -34.00
C PRO A 109 -41.20 -29.40 -32.61
N ARG A 110 -42.25 -29.70 -31.83
CA ARG A 110 -42.39 -29.23 -30.45
C ARG A 110 -41.34 -29.84 -29.50
N ASP A 111 -40.95 -31.09 -29.71
CA ASP A 111 -39.97 -31.76 -28.85
C ASP A 111 -38.54 -31.29 -29.19
N VAL A 112 -38.26 -30.95 -30.45
CA VAL A 112 -37.02 -30.25 -30.83
C VAL A 112 -36.93 -28.89 -30.15
N PHE A 113 -38.03 -28.15 -30.06
CA PHE A 113 -38.06 -26.88 -29.30
C PHE A 113 -37.73 -27.10 -27.82
N THR A 114 -38.23 -28.18 -27.19
CA THR A 114 -37.86 -28.55 -25.81
C THR A 114 -36.36 -28.82 -25.67
N LEU A 115 -35.73 -29.50 -26.64
CA LEU A 115 -34.28 -29.72 -26.66
C LEU A 115 -33.50 -28.40 -26.76
N ILE A 116 -33.97 -27.47 -27.62
CA ILE A 116 -33.38 -26.13 -27.75
C ILE A 116 -33.48 -25.36 -26.43
N GLN A 117 -34.64 -25.38 -25.77
CA GLN A 117 -34.82 -24.72 -24.47
C GLN A 117 -33.89 -25.31 -23.39
N LEU A 118 -33.71 -26.64 -23.35
CA LEU A 118 -32.75 -27.28 -22.44
C LEU A 118 -31.33 -26.76 -22.69
N ALA A 119 -30.90 -26.76 -23.95
CA ALA A 119 -29.55 -26.35 -24.31
C ALA A 119 -29.29 -24.87 -24.04
N ILE A 120 -30.26 -23.99 -24.31
CA ILE A 120 -30.18 -22.56 -23.95
C ILE A 120 -30.09 -22.38 -22.44
N GLY A 121 -30.89 -23.13 -21.67
CA GLY A 121 -30.84 -23.10 -20.20
C GLY A 121 -29.46 -23.48 -19.66
N ARG A 122 -28.89 -24.59 -20.15
CA ARG A 122 -27.54 -25.03 -19.76
C ARG A 122 -26.45 -24.09 -20.22
N TYR A 123 -26.55 -23.52 -21.43
CA TYR A 123 -25.60 -22.51 -21.91
C TYR A 123 -25.62 -21.26 -21.03
N SER A 124 -26.81 -20.77 -20.66
CA SER A 124 -26.97 -19.62 -19.78
C SER A 124 -26.43 -19.90 -18.37
N GLU A 125 -26.62 -21.11 -17.85
CA GLU A 125 -26.07 -21.55 -16.57
C GLU A 125 -24.53 -21.58 -16.62
N ASN A 126 -23.93 -22.14 -17.66
CA ASN A 126 -22.47 -22.15 -17.86
C ASN A 126 -21.90 -20.72 -17.95
N LEU A 127 -22.51 -19.85 -18.76
CA LEU A 127 -22.09 -18.45 -18.85
C LEU A 127 -22.17 -17.74 -17.50
N ARG A 128 -23.21 -18.01 -16.70
CA ARG A 128 -23.34 -17.44 -15.36
C ARG A 128 -22.27 -17.97 -14.42
N HIS A 129 -21.92 -19.25 -14.49
CA HIS A 129 -20.81 -19.82 -13.71
C HIS A 129 -19.47 -19.20 -14.08
N GLU A 130 -19.16 -19.07 -15.37
CA GLU A 130 -17.93 -18.42 -15.85
C GLU A 130 -17.86 -16.94 -15.45
N ALA A 131 -18.97 -16.20 -15.60
CA ALA A 131 -19.06 -14.81 -15.20
C ALA A 131 -18.88 -14.65 -13.68
N ASN A 132 -19.49 -15.51 -12.86
CA ASN A 132 -19.33 -15.47 -11.41
C ASN A 132 -17.89 -15.81 -10.99
N ALA A 133 -17.26 -16.82 -11.59
CA ALA A 133 -15.88 -17.19 -11.30
C ALA A 133 -14.91 -16.05 -11.66
N ARG A 134 -15.13 -15.41 -12.82
CA ARG A 134 -14.37 -14.23 -13.24
C ARG A 134 -14.57 -13.05 -12.29
N ALA A 135 -15.81 -12.74 -11.92
CA ALA A 135 -16.11 -11.66 -10.97
C ALA A 135 -15.47 -11.91 -9.60
N GLN A 136 -15.44 -13.15 -9.13
CA GLN A 136 -14.76 -13.54 -7.89
C GLN A 136 -13.24 -13.29 -8.00
N MET A 137 -12.60 -13.72 -9.09
CA MET A 137 -11.17 -13.49 -9.32
C MET A 137 -10.83 -12.00 -9.42
N GLU A 138 -11.63 -11.21 -10.15
CA GLU A 138 -11.48 -9.75 -10.25
C GLU A 138 -11.64 -9.09 -8.87
N SER A 139 -12.54 -9.58 -8.03
CA SER A 139 -12.69 -9.10 -6.65
C SER A 139 -11.47 -9.42 -5.79
N GLU A 140 -10.92 -10.63 -5.88
CA GLU A 140 -9.72 -11.04 -5.14
C GLU A 140 -8.48 -10.24 -5.56
N LEU A 141 -8.31 -9.98 -6.86
CA LEU A 141 -7.24 -9.13 -7.37
C LEU A 141 -7.37 -7.68 -6.91
N ARG A 142 -8.59 -7.13 -6.85
CA ARG A 142 -8.83 -5.79 -6.31
C ARG A 142 -8.41 -5.68 -4.84
N ILE A 143 -8.74 -6.67 -4.03
CA ILE A 143 -8.31 -6.71 -2.62
C ILE A 143 -6.78 -6.75 -2.55
N ALA A 144 -6.11 -7.55 -3.40
CA ALA A 144 -4.66 -7.58 -3.44
C ALA A 144 -4.05 -6.23 -3.83
N GLN A 145 -4.66 -5.52 -4.78
CA GLN A 145 -4.27 -4.16 -5.18
C GLN A 145 -4.41 -3.15 -4.03
N GLU A 146 -5.50 -3.22 -3.26
CA GLU A 146 -5.72 -2.38 -2.08
C GLU A 146 -4.67 -2.64 -0.99
N ILE A 147 -4.32 -3.92 -0.76
CA ILE A 147 -3.26 -4.30 0.18
C ILE A 147 -1.89 -3.78 -0.29
N GLN A 148 -1.56 -3.93 -1.58
CA GLN A 148 -0.31 -3.41 -2.14
C GLN A 148 -0.23 -1.89 -2.01
N SER A 149 -1.29 -1.19 -2.42
CA SER A 149 -1.34 0.28 -2.38
C SER A 149 -1.21 0.81 -0.95
N SER A 150 -1.89 0.18 0.01
CA SER A 150 -1.80 0.58 1.43
C SER A 150 -0.47 0.21 2.09
N SER A 151 0.30 -0.71 1.52
CA SER A 151 1.64 -1.05 2.00
C SER A 151 2.72 -0.03 1.62
N LEU A 152 2.50 0.73 0.54
CA LEU A 152 3.42 1.78 0.10
C LEU A 152 3.27 3.04 0.97
N PRO A 153 4.37 3.72 1.32
CA PRO A 153 4.28 4.90 2.16
C PRO A 153 3.63 6.07 1.41
N SER A 154 2.77 6.81 2.12
CA SER A 154 2.17 8.04 1.61
C SER A 154 3.08 9.23 1.89
N VAL A 155 3.51 9.90 0.83
CA VAL A 155 4.33 11.12 0.90
C VAL A 155 3.67 12.19 1.78
N ALA A 156 2.34 12.34 1.68
CA ALA A 156 1.58 13.37 2.37
C ALA A 156 1.57 13.20 3.91
N THR A 157 1.78 11.98 4.40
CA THR A 157 1.64 11.67 5.84
C THR A 157 2.93 11.15 6.47
N ALA A 158 3.93 10.75 5.69
CA ALA A 158 5.15 10.12 6.23
C ALA A 158 6.06 11.07 7.00
N PHE A 159 6.06 12.37 6.66
CA PHE A 159 6.99 13.36 7.22
C PHE A 159 6.30 14.68 7.59
N PRO A 160 5.36 14.67 8.57
CA PRO A 160 4.68 15.89 8.99
C PRO A 160 5.68 16.94 9.49
N GLY A 161 5.57 18.18 8.97
CA GLY A 161 6.40 19.31 9.38
C GLY A 161 7.87 19.25 8.96
N GLN A 162 8.27 18.25 8.17
CA GLN A 162 9.65 18.10 7.72
C GLN A 162 9.97 19.08 6.59
N THR A 163 11.03 19.88 6.77
CA THR A 163 11.46 20.91 5.81
C THR A 163 12.84 20.65 5.22
N ALA A 164 13.64 19.77 5.84
CA ALA A 164 15.02 19.51 5.45
C ALA A 164 15.16 18.81 4.09
N PHE A 165 14.08 18.23 3.58
CA PHE A 165 14.01 17.64 2.26
C PHE A 165 12.57 17.71 1.73
N SER A 166 12.44 17.60 0.42
CA SER A 166 11.16 17.35 -0.25
C SER A 166 11.24 16.00 -0.95
N LEU A 167 10.16 15.23 -0.94
CA LEU A 167 10.10 13.90 -1.54
C LEU A 167 8.82 13.75 -2.35
N ALA A 168 8.87 13.05 -3.47
CA ALA A 168 7.70 12.61 -4.21
C ALA A 168 7.95 11.19 -4.74
N ALA A 169 6.90 10.37 -4.77
CA ALA A 169 6.96 8.99 -5.20
C ALA A 169 5.67 8.61 -5.90
N ASP A 170 5.76 7.72 -6.87
CA ASP A 170 4.61 7.28 -7.65
C ASP A 170 4.90 5.92 -8.29
N MET A 171 3.88 5.07 -8.35
CA MET A 171 3.94 3.72 -8.91
C MET A 171 2.67 3.47 -9.73
N ASP A 172 2.85 3.00 -10.97
CA ASP A 172 1.78 2.63 -11.91
C ASP A 172 1.98 1.17 -12.33
N PRO A 173 1.28 0.19 -11.71
CA PRO A 173 1.46 -1.22 -12.05
C PRO A 173 0.90 -1.55 -13.45
N ALA A 174 1.57 -2.44 -14.20
CA ALA A 174 1.13 -2.89 -15.51
C ALA A 174 -0.07 -3.87 -15.46
N LYS A 175 -0.31 -4.47 -14.29
CA LYS A 175 -1.45 -5.35 -13.98
C LYS A 175 -2.17 -4.86 -12.73
N GLU A 176 -3.14 -5.60 -12.23
CA GLU A 176 -3.85 -5.26 -10.99
C GLU A 176 -2.89 -5.17 -9.79
N VAL A 177 -1.81 -5.97 -9.79
CA VAL A 177 -0.72 -5.91 -8.82
C VAL A 177 0.63 -6.03 -9.51
N GLY A 178 1.62 -5.26 -9.01
CA GLY A 178 2.97 -5.17 -9.56
C GLY A 178 4.05 -5.87 -8.74
N GLY A 179 5.20 -6.13 -9.35
CA GLY A 179 6.46 -6.55 -8.69
C GLY A 179 7.29 -5.37 -8.18
N ASP A 180 7.07 -4.19 -8.72
CA ASP A 180 7.73 -2.95 -8.30
C ASP A 180 7.40 -2.51 -6.87
N PHE A 181 8.29 -1.71 -6.29
CA PHE A 181 8.00 -0.95 -5.07
C PHE A 181 8.90 0.26 -4.88
N TYR A 182 8.43 1.17 -4.03
CA TYR A 182 9.26 2.14 -3.34
C TYR A 182 9.01 2.07 -1.82
N ASP A 183 9.98 2.50 -1.02
CA ASP A 183 9.79 2.73 0.40
C ASP A 183 10.61 3.94 0.86
N PHE A 184 10.15 4.61 1.91
CA PHE A 184 10.87 5.69 2.57
C PHE A 184 10.37 5.88 4.00
N PHE A 185 11.29 6.17 4.92
CA PHE A 185 10.99 6.42 6.33
C PHE A 185 12.20 7.04 7.04
N LEU A 186 11.97 7.60 8.22
CA LEU A 186 13.05 8.02 9.12
C LEU A 186 13.58 6.78 9.87
N VAL A 187 14.88 6.52 9.76
CA VAL A 187 15.59 5.54 10.59
C VAL A 187 15.77 6.08 12.00
N ASP A 188 16.04 7.39 12.08
CA ASP A 188 16.14 8.18 13.30
C ASP A 188 15.78 9.65 12.98
N ALA A 189 15.93 10.57 13.94
CA ALA A 189 15.56 11.98 13.78
C ALA A 189 16.35 12.74 12.68
N ASN A 190 17.45 12.18 12.19
CA ASN A 190 18.38 12.82 11.26
C ASN A 190 18.66 11.99 10.00
N THR A 191 18.18 10.75 9.91
CA THR A 191 18.49 9.84 8.81
C THR A 191 17.22 9.38 8.09
N VAL A 192 17.11 9.71 6.80
CA VAL A 192 16.03 9.22 5.92
C VAL A 192 16.53 8.01 5.15
N PHE A 193 15.80 6.90 5.20
CA PHE A 193 15.99 5.76 4.31
C PHE A 193 15.04 5.87 3.12
N MET A 194 15.52 5.45 1.95
CA MET A 194 14.76 5.37 0.70
C MET A 194 15.14 4.10 -0.06
N ALA A 195 14.18 3.49 -0.75
CA ALA A 195 14.44 2.35 -1.63
C ALA A 195 13.49 2.35 -2.83
N VAL A 196 13.99 1.83 -3.96
CA VAL A 196 13.21 1.43 -5.13
C VAL A 196 13.67 0.03 -5.52
N GLY A 197 12.75 -0.83 -5.94
CA GLY A 197 13.11 -2.13 -6.47
C GLY A 197 12.05 -2.71 -7.40
N ASP A 198 12.49 -3.69 -8.19
CA ASP A 198 11.70 -4.42 -9.18
C ASP A 198 11.95 -5.92 -9.05
N VAL A 199 10.87 -6.69 -8.94
CA VAL A 199 10.88 -8.14 -8.78
C VAL A 199 10.69 -8.82 -10.12
N SER A 200 11.54 -9.82 -10.40
CA SER A 200 11.41 -10.67 -11.57
C SER A 200 10.02 -11.33 -11.67
N GLY A 201 9.34 -11.14 -12.79
CA GLY A 201 8.00 -11.70 -13.03
C GLY A 201 6.91 -10.64 -12.84
N LYS A 202 5.63 -11.05 -12.88
CA LYS A 202 4.48 -10.12 -12.84
C LYS A 202 3.30 -10.72 -12.09
N GLY A 203 2.41 -9.87 -11.61
CA GLY A 203 1.18 -10.28 -10.93
C GLY A 203 1.42 -10.78 -9.50
N VAL A 204 0.51 -11.63 -9.01
CA VAL A 204 0.43 -12.00 -7.59
C VAL A 204 1.74 -12.56 -7.01
N PRO A 205 2.47 -13.50 -7.66
CA PRO A 205 3.71 -14.03 -7.09
C PRO A 205 4.79 -12.95 -6.89
N ALA A 206 4.93 -12.05 -7.87
CA ALA A 206 5.89 -10.94 -7.80
C ALA A 206 5.52 -9.95 -6.69
N ALA A 207 4.23 -9.60 -6.57
CA ALA A 207 3.73 -8.71 -5.52
C ALA A 207 3.97 -9.26 -4.10
N LEU A 208 3.79 -10.57 -3.89
CA LEU A 208 4.06 -11.21 -2.59
C LEU A 208 5.56 -11.21 -2.25
N PHE A 209 6.42 -11.47 -3.24
CA PHE A 209 7.86 -11.44 -3.06
C PHE A 209 8.35 -10.01 -2.79
N MET A 210 7.81 -9.03 -3.52
CA MET A 210 8.02 -7.61 -3.29
C MET A 210 7.71 -7.22 -1.84
N MET A 211 6.54 -7.59 -1.31
CA MET A 211 6.15 -7.27 0.07
C MET A 211 7.11 -7.86 1.09
N THR A 212 7.61 -9.07 0.83
CA THR A 212 8.62 -9.73 1.67
C THR A 212 9.92 -8.93 1.67
N VAL A 213 10.44 -8.58 0.48
CA VAL A 213 11.68 -7.82 0.32
C VAL A 213 11.57 -6.44 0.96
N LYS A 214 10.50 -5.69 0.67
CA LYS A 214 10.25 -4.35 1.23
C LYS A 214 10.21 -4.39 2.76
N THR A 215 9.53 -5.37 3.34
CA THR A 215 9.45 -5.54 4.80
C THR A 215 10.81 -5.84 5.42
N LEU A 216 11.60 -6.72 4.78
CA LEU A 216 12.95 -7.06 5.24
C LEU A 216 13.92 -5.88 5.12
N LEU A 217 13.87 -5.11 4.03
CA LEU A 217 14.65 -3.88 3.85
C LEU A 217 14.36 -2.91 4.99
N LYS A 218 13.08 -2.68 5.29
CA LYS A 218 12.67 -1.81 6.40
C LYS A 218 13.19 -2.30 7.75
N ALA A 219 13.04 -3.58 8.05
CA ALA A 219 13.47 -4.16 9.31
C ALA A 219 14.99 -4.03 9.54
N GLU A 220 15.81 -4.35 8.53
CA GLU A 220 17.26 -4.25 8.63
C GLU A 220 17.75 -2.79 8.63
N ALA A 221 17.13 -1.91 7.84
CA ALA A 221 17.47 -0.49 7.80
C ALA A 221 17.17 0.23 9.14
N MET A 222 16.07 -0.13 9.82
CA MET A 222 15.74 0.41 11.15
C MET A 222 16.77 0.06 12.23
N SER A 223 17.68 -0.89 11.96
CA SER A 223 18.82 -1.18 12.84
C SER A 223 20.00 -0.20 12.67
N GLY A 224 19.86 0.84 11.83
CA GLY A 224 20.91 1.85 11.59
C GLY A 224 22.09 1.34 10.76
N LEU A 225 21.90 0.24 10.02
CA LEU A 225 22.95 -0.37 9.20
C LEU A 225 23.16 0.40 7.89
N PRO A 226 24.39 0.41 7.35
CA PRO A 226 24.64 1.01 6.05
C PRO A 226 23.99 0.19 4.91
N PRO A 227 23.68 0.81 3.75
CA PRO A 227 22.93 0.18 2.66
C PRO A 227 23.48 -1.18 2.17
N ASP A 228 24.80 -1.32 2.05
CA ASP A 228 25.47 -2.57 1.67
C ASP A 228 25.22 -3.72 2.65
N GLU A 229 25.27 -3.44 3.95
CA GLU A 229 25.01 -4.44 4.98
C GLU A 229 23.52 -4.81 5.04
N VAL A 230 22.63 -3.84 4.83
CA VAL A 230 21.18 -4.06 4.68
C VAL A 230 20.93 -5.03 3.50
N LEU A 231 21.45 -4.71 2.32
CA LEU A 231 21.30 -5.56 1.13
C LEU A 231 21.87 -6.97 1.35
N ARG A 232 23.05 -7.08 1.97
CA ARG A 232 23.68 -8.38 2.26
C ARG A 232 22.83 -9.26 3.17
N ARG A 233 22.23 -8.68 4.22
CA ARG A 233 21.37 -9.42 5.16
C ARG A 233 20.06 -9.83 4.52
N VAL A 234 19.40 -8.90 3.84
CA VAL A 234 18.16 -9.18 3.10
C VAL A 234 18.40 -10.27 2.07
N ASN A 235 19.48 -10.19 1.28
CA ASN A 235 19.82 -11.20 0.29
C ASN A 235 19.94 -12.61 0.89
N ARG A 236 20.63 -12.74 2.04
CA ARG A 236 20.80 -14.03 2.72
C ARG A 236 19.46 -14.62 3.17
N ILE A 237 18.56 -13.78 3.69
CA ILE A 237 17.22 -14.20 4.12
C ILE A 237 16.40 -14.63 2.90
N VAL A 238 16.33 -13.78 1.87
CA VAL A 238 15.52 -14.02 0.66
C VAL A 238 15.99 -15.25 -0.12
N CYS A 239 17.30 -15.52 -0.16
CA CYS A 239 17.83 -16.75 -0.76
C CYS A 239 17.42 -18.02 0.02
N THR A 240 17.11 -17.90 1.32
CA THR A 240 16.73 -19.04 2.15
C THR A 240 15.29 -19.44 1.85
N GLY A 241 15.11 -20.51 1.07
CA GLY A 241 13.78 -21.02 0.70
C GLY A 241 13.21 -20.45 -0.60
N ASN A 242 14.03 -19.79 -1.43
CA ASN A 242 13.66 -19.31 -2.77
C ASN A 242 13.50 -20.46 -3.78
N THR A 243 12.44 -21.26 -3.62
CA THR A 243 12.13 -22.39 -4.53
C THR A 243 11.58 -21.95 -5.88
N THR A 244 11.14 -20.70 -5.98
CA THR A 244 10.57 -20.09 -7.18
C THR A 244 11.61 -19.41 -8.07
N PHE A 245 12.89 -19.37 -7.64
CA PHE A 245 13.98 -18.69 -8.33
C PHE A 245 13.68 -17.22 -8.67
N MET A 246 12.85 -16.56 -7.85
CA MET A 246 12.53 -15.13 -8.02
C MET A 246 13.70 -14.30 -7.50
N PHE A 247 13.99 -13.19 -8.16
CA PHE A 247 15.00 -12.25 -7.74
C PHE A 247 14.46 -10.82 -7.81
N VAL A 248 15.18 -9.89 -7.20
CA VAL A 248 14.76 -8.49 -7.14
C VAL A 248 15.96 -7.58 -7.33
N THR A 249 15.81 -6.60 -8.19
CA THR A 249 16.74 -5.49 -8.31
C THR A 249 16.38 -4.44 -7.26
N VAL A 250 17.35 -3.91 -6.51
CA VAL A 250 17.07 -2.89 -5.49
C VAL A 250 18.15 -1.81 -5.49
N LEU A 251 17.74 -0.55 -5.44
CA LEU A 251 18.59 0.54 -5.00
C LEU A 251 18.03 1.09 -3.70
N CYS A 252 18.84 1.13 -2.65
CA CYS A 252 18.49 1.77 -1.39
C CYS A 252 19.53 2.79 -0.97
N ALA A 253 19.09 3.80 -0.22
CA ALA A 253 19.94 4.89 0.22
C ALA A 253 19.55 5.42 1.61
N THR A 254 20.53 5.93 2.33
CA THR A 254 20.34 6.71 3.56
C THR A 254 20.86 8.13 3.36
N LEU A 255 20.05 9.12 3.70
CA LEU A 255 20.39 10.55 3.66
C LEU A 255 20.48 11.09 5.08
N ASP A 256 21.67 11.53 5.47
CA ASP A 256 21.89 12.30 6.69
C ASP A 256 21.49 13.75 6.48
N LEU A 257 20.47 14.20 7.21
CA LEU A 257 19.84 15.52 7.05
C LEU A 257 20.68 16.68 7.59
N THR A 258 21.72 16.39 8.39
CA THR A 258 22.61 17.42 8.94
C THR A 258 23.76 17.71 7.97
N SER A 259 24.36 16.66 7.41
CA SER A 259 25.53 16.76 6.55
C SER A 259 25.21 16.74 5.05
N GLY A 260 23.99 16.35 4.67
CA GLY A 260 23.63 16.06 3.28
C GLY A 260 24.30 14.80 2.74
N ARG A 261 24.93 13.99 3.59
CA ARG A 261 25.62 12.76 3.16
C ARG A 261 24.60 11.70 2.77
N LEU A 262 24.59 11.35 1.49
CA LEU A 262 23.85 10.24 0.92
C LEU A 262 24.78 9.03 0.82
N MET A 263 24.43 7.93 1.48
CA MET A 263 25.04 6.61 1.23
C MET A 263 24.04 5.77 0.46
N PHE A 264 24.46 5.03 -0.55
CA PHE A 264 23.57 4.20 -1.36
C PHE A 264 24.18 2.84 -1.66
N GLY A 265 23.35 1.82 -1.77
CA GLY A 265 23.71 0.48 -2.25
C GLY A 265 22.86 0.13 -3.46
N ASN A 266 23.48 -0.48 -4.46
CA ASN A 266 22.80 -0.96 -5.66
C ASN A 266 22.98 -2.48 -5.79
N ALA A 267 21.86 -3.20 -5.84
CA ALA A 267 21.75 -4.64 -6.09
C ALA A 267 21.15 -4.88 -7.49
N GLY A 268 21.90 -4.52 -8.53
CA GLY A 268 21.54 -4.78 -9.93
C GLY A 268 20.40 -3.92 -10.49
N HIS A 269 20.07 -2.81 -9.84
CA HIS A 269 19.01 -1.88 -10.22
C HIS A 269 19.51 -0.74 -11.11
N CYS A 270 18.55 -0.02 -11.71
CA CYS A 270 18.81 1.12 -12.58
C CYS A 270 19.67 2.20 -11.89
N PRO A 271 20.70 2.73 -12.58
CA PRO A 271 21.49 3.85 -12.06
C PRO A 271 20.61 5.08 -11.81
N PRO A 272 20.73 5.74 -10.65
CA PRO A 272 19.92 6.89 -10.33
C PRO A 272 20.43 8.13 -11.08
N LEU A 273 19.56 9.11 -11.31
CA LEU A 273 19.97 10.42 -11.80
C LEU A 273 20.12 11.39 -10.64
N VAL A 274 21.15 12.24 -10.69
CA VAL A 274 21.46 13.23 -9.66
C VAL A 274 21.60 14.60 -10.30
N ARG A 275 20.97 15.60 -9.69
CA ARG A 275 21.14 17.01 -10.01
C ARG A 275 21.94 17.68 -8.90
N GLN A 276 23.16 18.13 -9.22
CA GLN A 276 24.02 18.85 -8.28
C GLN A 276 24.20 20.32 -8.69
N GLY A 277 24.26 21.22 -7.71
CA GLY A 277 24.59 22.64 -7.89
C GLY A 277 23.62 23.41 -8.78
N GLY A 278 22.36 22.99 -8.84
CA GLY A 278 21.37 23.58 -9.76
C GLY A 278 21.61 23.27 -11.24
N GLY A 279 22.50 22.32 -11.56
CA GLY A 279 22.80 21.88 -12.91
C GLY A 279 21.73 20.98 -13.53
N ARG A 280 22.15 20.15 -14.49
CA ARG A 280 21.29 19.13 -15.11
C ARG A 280 21.34 17.84 -14.30
N PHE A 281 20.32 17.00 -14.46
CA PHE A 281 20.36 15.62 -13.99
C PHE A 281 21.37 14.82 -14.83
N GLU A 282 22.27 14.11 -14.15
CA GLU A 282 23.23 13.19 -14.77
C GLU A 282 23.17 11.84 -14.05
N TYR A 283 23.48 10.76 -14.78
CA TYR A 283 23.52 9.43 -14.18
C TYR A 283 24.67 9.31 -13.18
N LEU A 284 24.35 8.81 -11.99
CA LEU A 284 25.36 8.46 -11.00
C LEU A 284 26.04 7.17 -11.41
N GLU A 285 27.37 7.16 -11.38
CA GLU A 285 28.12 5.93 -11.59
C GLU A 285 27.90 4.98 -10.41
N VAL A 286 27.33 3.81 -10.69
CA VAL A 286 27.07 2.76 -9.71
C VAL A 286 27.94 1.54 -10.06
N PRO A 287 28.69 0.99 -9.09
CA PRO A 287 29.42 -0.25 -9.32
C PRO A 287 28.48 -1.38 -9.76
N PRO A 288 28.88 -2.22 -10.74
CA PRO A 288 28.13 -3.41 -11.09
C PRO A 288 27.91 -4.30 -9.85
N SER A 289 26.68 -4.79 -9.67
CA SER A 289 26.33 -5.68 -8.58
C SER A 289 25.32 -6.74 -9.01
N LEU A 290 25.24 -7.81 -8.24
CA LEU A 290 24.22 -8.85 -8.42
C LEU A 290 22.87 -8.39 -7.87
N VAL A 291 21.81 -9.06 -8.31
CA VAL A 291 20.45 -8.91 -7.78
C VAL A 291 20.27 -9.68 -6.47
N LEU A 292 19.30 -9.28 -5.64
CA LEU A 292 18.98 -10.03 -4.42
C LEU A 292 18.19 -11.30 -4.77
N GLY A 293 18.38 -12.36 -3.98
CA GLY A 293 17.66 -13.63 -4.12
C GLY A 293 18.30 -14.62 -5.10
N PHE A 294 19.38 -14.22 -5.79
CA PHE A 294 20.07 -15.07 -6.77
C PHE A 294 21.23 -15.87 -6.16
N MET A 295 22.12 -15.24 -5.39
CA MET A 295 23.29 -15.88 -4.79
C MET A 295 23.45 -15.47 -3.32
N PRO A 296 23.40 -16.39 -2.34
CA PRO A 296 23.41 -16.04 -0.90
C PRO A 296 24.62 -15.24 -0.42
N ASP A 297 25.79 -15.50 -1.00
CA ASP A 297 27.06 -14.89 -0.60
C ASP A 297 27.47 -13.71 -1.50
N ALA A 298 26.52 -13.11 -2.22
CA ALA A 298 26.75 -11.90 -2.99
C ALA A 298 27.26 -10.75 -2.10
N VAL A 299 28.23 -10.01 -2.61
CA VAL A 299 28.82 -8.85 -1.94
C VAL A 299 28.23 -7.58 -2.55
N PHE A 300 27.70 -6.71 -1.70
CA PHE A 300 27.19 -5.40 -2.07
C PHE A 300 28.15 -4.34 -1.57
N THR A 301 28.25 -3.21 -2.27
CA THR A 301 29.15 -2.11 -1.91
C THR A 301 28.35 -0.82 -1.87
N SER A 302 28.56 -0.04 -0.81
CA SER A 302 27.95 1.28 -0.68
C SER A 302 28.79 2.33 -1.41
N GLY A 303 28.13 3.15 -2.23
CA GLY A 303 28.67 4.42 -2.71
C GLY A 303 28.27 5.57 -1.79
N THR A 304 28.96 6.71 -1.90
CA THR A 304 28.66 7.91 -1.12
C THR A 304 28.68 9.15 -1.99
N LEU A 305 27.80 10.10 -1.66
CA LEU A 305 27.66 11.40 -2.29
C LEU A 305 27.30 12.42 -1.21
N THR A 306 27.74 13.67 -1.35
CA THR A 306 27.30 14.77 -0.49
C THR A 306 26.40 15.70 -1.28
N LEU A 307 25.13 15.74 -0.91
CA LEU A 307 24.13 16.65 -1.47
C LEU A 307 24.26 18.02 -0.80
N GLN A 308 24.28 19.07 -1.62
CA GLN A 308 24.09 20.42 -1.15
C GLN A 308 22.59 20.76 -1.10
N PRO A 309 22.17 21.75 -0.29
CA PRO A 309 20.82 22.28 -0.37
C PRO A 309 20.43 22.66 -1.82
N GLY A 310 19.30 22.15 -2.28
CA GLY A 310 18.80 22.26 -3.65
C GLY A 310 19.18 21.11 -4.59
N ASP A 311 20.08 20.22 -4.18
CA ASP A 311 20.44 19.02 -4.95
C ASP A 311 19.34 17.96 -4.86
N ALA A 312 19.17 17.19 -5.94
CA ALA A 312 18.12 16.18 -6.02
C ALA A 312 18.62 14.86 -6.57
N VAL A 313 17.96 13.78 -6.15
CA VAL A 313 18.18 12.41 -6.63
C VAL A 313 16.85 11.88 -7.17
N PHE A 314 16.92 11.19 -8.31
CA PHE A 314 15.79 10.57 -8.99
C PHE A 314 16.09 9.07 -9.17
N LEU A 315 15.24 8.26 -8.56
CA LEU A 315 15.24 6.80 -8.59
C LEU A 315 14.05 6.34 -9.43
N TYR A 316 14.22 5.25 -10.18
CA TYR A 316 13.19 4.74 -11.08
C TYR A 316 13.43 3.26 -11.41
N THR A 317 12.37 2.58 -11.85
CA THR A 317 12.42 1.21 -12.39
C THR A 317 12.54 1.24 -13.91
N ASP A 318 13.05 0.15 -14.49
CA ASP A 318 13.26 0.03 -15.95
C ASP A 318 11.96 0.15 -16.75
N GLY A 319 10.78 -0.08 -16.16
CA GLY A 319 9.50 0.22 -16.80
C GLY A 319 9.35 1.67 -17.29
N VAL A 320 10.12 2.63 -16.76
CA VAL A 320 10.23 3.98 -17.35
C VAL A 320 11.01 3.95 -18.67
N THR A 321 12.19 3.35 -18.70
CA THR A 321 13.12 3.43 -19.84
C THR A 321 12.81 2.39 -20.91
N GLU A 322 12.22 1.25 -20.54
CA GLU A 322 11.73 0.19 -21.43
C GLU A 322 10.25 0.36 -21.83
N ALA A 323 9.61 1.46 -21.40
CA ALA A 323 8.31 1.85 -21.91
C ALA A 323 8.35 1.87 -23.45
N THR A 324 7.46 1.10 -24.08
CA THR A 324 7.53 0.80 -25.51
C THR A 324 6.44 1.52 -26.28
N ASN A 325 6.80 2.21 -27.37
CA ASN A 325 5.83 2.85 -28.26
C ASN A 325 5.19 1.84 -29.25
N PRO A 326 4.16 2.23 -30.04
CA PRO A 326 3.56 1.34 -31.04
C PRO A 326 4.53 0.86 -32.14
N GLY A 327 5.65 1.56 -32.33
CA GLY A 327 6.72 1.18 -33.26
C GLY A 327 7.69 0.12 -32.71
N GLY A 328 7.63 -0.18 -31.41
CA GLY A 328 8.54 -1.11 -30.75
C GLY A 328 9.82 -0.47 -30.22
N ASP A 329 9.95 0.86 -30.26
CA ASP A 329 11.10 1.56 -29.70
C ASP A 329 10.90 1.81 -28.19
N PHE A 330 11.99 1.69 -27.44
CA PHE A 330 12.04 2.02 -26.02
C PHE A 330 12.16 3.53 -25.78
N TYR A 331 11.57 4.00 -24.68
CA TYR A 331 11.63 5.40 -24.24
C TYR A 331 13.08 5.87 -24.04
N GLY A 332 13.88 5.03 -23.38
CA GLY A 332 15.32 5.14 -23.28
C GLY A 332 15.86 6.18 -22.29
N ASP A 333 17.10 5.96 -21.88
CA ASP A 333 17.82 6.76 -20.89
C ASP A 333 18.01 8.23 -21.28
N GLU A 334 18.35 8.46 -22.55
CA GLU A 334 18.60 9.81 -23.07
C GLU A 334 17.36 10.70 -23.00
N ARG A 335 16.17 10.11 -23.23
CA ARG A 335 14.90 10.83 -23.15
C ARG A 335 14.52 11.14 -21.71
N LEU A 336 14.70 10.18 -20.80
CA LEU A 336 14.50 10.39 -19.37
C LEU A 336 15.37 11.55 -18.86
N ARG A 337 16.67 11.51 -19.17
CA ARG A 337 17.62 12.57 -18.83
C ARG A 337 17.22 13.93 -19.43
N ALA A 338 16.76 13.95 -20.67
CA ALA A 338 16.34 15.18 -21.34
C ALA A 338 15.08 15.80 -20.72
N VAL A 339 14.10 14.99 -20.30
CA VAL A 339 12.87 15.48 -19.65
C VAL A 339 13.19 16.03 -18.26
N LEU A 340 14.00 15.32 -17.48
CA LEU A 340 14.47 15.80 -16.18
C LEU A 340 15.30 17.09 -16.29
N GLY A 341 15.98 17.31 -17.41
CA GLY A 341 16.75 18.53 -17.69
C GLY A 341 15.93 19.73 -18.19
N GLN A 342 14.65 19.55 -18.52
CA GLN A 342 13.74 20.61 -18.98
C GLN A 342 12.94 21.24 -17.83
N GLY A 343 12.91 20.60 -16.66
CA GLY A 343 12.24 21.11 -15.47
C GLY A 343 12.84 22.44 -15.02
N ALA A 344 12.01 23.48 -14.99
CA ALA A 344 12.26 24.72 -14.24
C ALA A 344 12.34 24.40 -12.72
N PRO A 345 12.77 25.31 -11.82
CA PRO A 345 13.08 25.00 -10.42
C PRO A 345 11.81 24.77 -9.56
N PHE A 346 10.99 23.81 -9.95
CA PHE A 346 9.71 23.46 -9.33
C PHE A 346 9.79 22.10 -8.63
N GLY A 347 8.79 21.80 -7.82
CA GLY A 347 8.86 20.83 -6.74
C GLY A 347 9.08 19.40 -7.23
N VAL A 348 9.54 18.54 -6.32
CA VAL A 348 9.73 17.09 -6.53
C VAL A 348 8.52 16.39 -7.17
N ALA A 349 7.29 16.84 -6.88
CA ALA A 349 6.07 16.29 -7.47
C ALA A 349 5.95 16.63 -8.97
N ASP A 350 6.40 17.81 -9.38
CA ASP A 350 6.35 18.24 -10.78
C ASP A 350 7.33 17.41 -11.62
N LEU A 351 8.50 17.04 -11.09
CA LEU A 351 9.45 16.14 -11.77
C LEU A 351 8.81 14.78 -12.10
N ILE A 352 8.11 14.18 -11.14
CA ILE A 352 7.41 12.90 -11.34
C ILE A 352 6.29 13.07 -12.38
N ALA A 353 5.52 14.15 -12.29
CA ALA A 353 4.43 14.43 -13.22
C ALA A 353 4.93 14.69 -14.65
N ASP A 354 6.07 15.37 -14.81
CA ASP A 354 6.68 15.66 -16.10
C ASP A 354 7.18 14.38 -16.78
N VAL A 355 7.89 13.52 -16.05
CA VAL A 355 8.36 12.22 -16.56
C VAL A 355 7.17 11.33 -16.91
N ARG A 356 6.18 11.21 -16.02
CA ARG A 356 4.95 10.45 -16.29
C ARG A 356 4.20 10.97 -17.51
N GLY A 357 4.08 12.28 -17.63
CA GLY A 357 3.43 12.94 -18.75
C GLY A 357 4.15 12.65 -20.06
N ASP A 358 5.48 12.64 -20.06
CA ASP A 358 6.26 12.35 -21.25
C ASP A 358 6.26 10.87 -21.65
N VAL A 359 6.36 9.95 -20.68
CA VAL A 359 6.19 8.50 -20.91
C VAL A 359 4.83 8.23 -21.54
N ARG A 360 3.75 8.79 -20.98
CA ARG A 360 2.38 8.65 -21.55
C ARG A 360 2.27 9.17 -22.98
N ARG A 361 2.92 10.30 -23.29
CA ARG A 361 2.96 10.84 -24.67
C ARG A 361 3.74 9.93 -25.61
N PHE A 362 4.80 9.28 -25.15
CA PHE A 362 5.63 8.41 -25.96
C PHE A 362 4.96 7.06 -26.27
N VAL A 363 4.29 6.44 -25.29
CA VAL A 363 3.64 5.13 -25.47
C VAL A 363 2.29 5.23 -26.20
N GLU A 364 1.68 6.42 -26.23
CA GLU A 364 0.38 6.66 -26.86
C GLU A 364 -0.72 5.70 -26.36
N ALA A 365 -1.18 4.78 -27.20
CA ALA A 365 -2.19 3.77 -26.90
C ALA A 365 -1.59 2.35 -26.74
N ALA A 366 -0.27 2.22 -26.74
CA ALA A 366 0.38 0.93 -26.51
C ALA A 366 0.08 0.43 -25.08
N PRO A 367 -0.17 -0.87 -24.89
CA PRO A 367 -0.34 -1.43 -23.56
C PRO A 367 0.98 -1.30 -22.78
N GLN A 368 0.86 -1.02 -21.49
CA GLN A 368 2.01 -0.91 -20.61
C GLN A 368 2.76 -2.25 -20.55
N SER A 369 4.06 -2.20 -20.83
CA SER A 369 4.93 -3.38 -20.89
C SER A 369 5.34 -3.85 -19.50
N ASP A 370 5.68 -2.93 -18.59
CA ASP A 370 6.12 -3.21 -17.22
C ASP A 370 5.64 -2.19 -16.19
N ASP A 371 5.78 -2.50 -14.90
CA ASP A 371 5.45 -1.58 -13.81
C ASP A 371 6.32 -0.31 -13.89
N VAL A 372 5.72 0.86 -13.64
CA VAL A 372 6.41 2.15 -13.73
C VAL A 372 6.49 2.78 -12.35
N THR A 373 7.69 2.80 -11.77
CA THR A 373 7.92 3.34 -10.43
C THR A 373 8.98 4.42 -10.45
N MET A 374 8.72 5.51 -9.72
CA MET A 374 9.61 6.64 -9.60
C MET A 374 9.60 7.17 -8.16
N LEU A 375 10.77 7.57 -7.68
CA LEU A 375 10.96 8.20 -6.37
C LEU A 375 12.01 9.30 -6.51
N THR A 376 11.69 10.51 -6.08
CA THR A 376 12.65 11.62 -6.07
C THR A 376 12.71 12.30 -4.72
N VAL A 377 13.93 12.69 -4.34
CA VAL A 377 14.21 13.48 -3.15
C VAL A 377 15.02 14.71 -3.53
N CYS A 378 14.66 15.86 -2.97
CA CYS A 378 15.43 17.09 -3.01
C CYS A 378 15.89 17.40 -1.60
N PHE A 379 17.19 17.52 -1.38
CA PHE A 379 17.73 17.94 -0.09
C PHE A 379 17.63 19.46 0.01
N ASN A 380 16.94 19.99 1.01
CA ASN A 380 16.75 21.43 1.17
C ASN A 380 17.73 22.03 2.19
N GLY A 381 18.55 21.18 2.82
CA GLY A 381 19.29 21.55 4.02
C GLY A 381 18.36 21.62 5.22
N ARG A 382 18.87 21.29 6.41
CA ARG A 382 18.13 21.61 7.62
C ARG A 382 17.97 23.13 7.64
N ALA A 383 16.73 23.63 7.63
CA ALA A 383 16.51 25.03 7.98
C ALA A 383 17.30 25.26 9.27
N GLU A 384 18.17 26.28 9.31
CA GLU A 384 18.62 26.79 10.60
C GLU A 384 17.34 26.93 11.41
N SER A 385 17.24 26.15 12.49
CA SER A 385 16.15 26.36 13.44
C SER A 385 16.13 27.86 13.67
N PRO A 386 14.98 28.55 13.52
CA PRO A 386 14.94 29.99 13.77
C PRO A 386 15.70 30.19 15.06
N PRO A 387 16.74 31.06 15.08
CA PRO A 387 17.69 31.11 16.18
C PRO A 387 16.86 31.10 17.44
N LEU A 388 17.06 30.07 18.28
CA LEU A 388 16.39 29.94 19.57
C LEU A 388 16.31 31.36 20.12
N PRO A 389 15.10 31.93 20.35
CA PRO A 389 15.00 33.25 20.96
C PRO A 389 15.96 33.22 22.16
N SER A 390 16.82 34.22 22.28
CA SER A 390 18.04 34.28 23.10
C SER A 390 17.86 34.02 24.61
N ALA A 391 17.27 32.89 24.96
CA ALA A 391 16.66 32.60 26.25
C ALA A 391 16.82 31.10 26.57
N LEU A 392 17.99 30.53 26.28
CA LEU A 392 18.54 29.47 27.10
C LEU A 392 19.30 30.16 28.24
N ALA A 393 18.57 30.54 29.29
CA ALA A 393 19.18 31.00 30.52
C ALA A 393 19.54 29.74 31.33
N ALA A 394 20.84 29.48 31.47
CA ALA A 394 21.43 28.44 32.34
C ALA A 394 21.29 26.96 31.91
N ASP A 395 22.35 26.22 32.22
CA ASP A 395 22.43 24.77 32.13
C ASP A 395 21.83 24.16 33.42
N PRO A 396 20.69 23.45 33.38
CA PRO A 396 20.02 22.93 34.58
C PRO A 396 20.89 21.90 35.33
N THR A 397 21.86 21.28 34.66
CA THR A 397 22.86 20.41 35.31
C THR A 397 23.89 21.14 36.16
N GLN A 398 23.95 22.48 36.11
CA GLN A 398 24.82 23.31 36.96
C GLN A 398 24.12 23.89 38.19
N ALA A 399 22.85 23.53 38.46
CA ALA A 399 22.17 23.87 39.71
C ALA A 399 22.80 23.09 40.87
N GLY A 400 23.91 23.59 41.40
CA GLY A 400 24.63 23.00 42.53
C GLY A 400 23.72 22.82 43.75
N GLU A 401 23.81 21.62 44.37
CA GLU A 401 23.37 21.13 45.71
C GLU A 401 22.12 21.70 46.44
N GLN A 402 21.41 22.71 45.94
CA GLN A 402 20.32 23.40 46.64
C GLN A 402 18.92 23.14 46.06
N GLY A 403 18.78 22.37 44.97
CA GLY A 403 17.46 21.92 44.48
C GLY A 403 16.49 23.06 44.12
N ALA A 404 17.00 24.23 43.77
CA ALA A 404 16.19 25.38 43.39
C ALA A 404 15.64 25.22 41.95
N LEU A 405 14.37 25.57 41.77
CA LEU A 405 13.72 25.62 40.47
C LEU A 405 14.35 26.74 39.63
N CYS A 406 14.91 26.40 38.47
CA CYS A 406 15.54 27.34 37.55
C CYS A 406 14.73 27.48 36.26
N ASP A 407 14.70 28.68 35.69
CA ASP A 407 14.15 28.91 34.34
C ASP A 407 15.15 28.35 33.33
N VAL A 408 14.72 27.40 32.49
CA VAL A 408 15.57 26.68 31.52
C VAL A 408 15.38 27.24 30.11
N ALA A 409 14.14 27.58 29.77
CA ALA A 409 13.82 28.22 28.51
C ALA A 409 12.61 29.14 28.65
N HIS A 410 12.57 30.17 27.82
CA HIS A 410 11.43 31.06 27.71
C HIS A 410 11.27 31.49 26.26
N CYS A 411 10.07 31.30 25.71
CA CYS A 411 9.74 31.76 24.37
C CYS A 411 8.32 32.35 24.33
N ARG A 412 8.13 33.33 23.45
CA ARG A 412 6.85 33.99 23.21
C ARG A 412 6.66 34.11 21.71
N MET A 413 5.51 33.65 21.22
CA MET A 413 5.17 33.63 19.80
C MET A 413 3.68 33.94 19.61
N PRO A 414 3.25 34.35 18.39
CA PRO A 414 1.84 34.46 18.07
C PRO A 414 1.11 33.13 18.32
N ALA A 415 -0.09 33.20 18.87
CA ALA A 415 -0.95 32.07 19.17
C ALA A 415 -1.60 31.51 17.89
N GLU A 416 -0.78 30.97 17.01
CA GLU A 416 -1.15 30.43 15.68
C GLU A 416 -0.72 28.96 15.57
N ILE A 417 -1.44 28.17 14.79
CA ILE A 417 -1.21 26.71 14.68
C ILE A 417 0.18 26.43 14.07
N GLU A 418 0.63 27.29 13.17
CA GLU A 418 1.91 27.22 12.47
C GLU A 418 3.10 27.30 13.44
N ASN A 419 2.94 28.00 14.57
CA ASN A 419 3.99 28.19 15.57
C ASN A 419 4.11 27.03 16.58
N ILE A 420 3.17 26.08 16.60
CA ILE A 420 3.18 24.95 17.55
C ILE A 420 4.48 24.14 17.44
N SER A 421 4.94 23.89 16.22
CA SER A 421 6.19 23.16 15.96
C SER A 421 7.43 23.81 16.59
N ALA A 422 7.45 25.15 16.67
CA ALA A 422 8.53 25.90 17.29
C ALA A 422 8.51 25.78 18.83
N PHE A 423 7.34 25.73 19.45
CA PHE A 423 7.21 25.43 20.88
C PHE A 423 7.62 23.99 21.20
N HIS A 424 7.23 23.02 20.36
CA HIS A 424 7.69 21.62 20.48
C HIS A 424 9.21 21.55 20.49
N ALA A 425 9.89 22.21 19.55
CA ALA A 425 11.34 22.23 19.49
C ALA A 425 12.00 22.73 20.81
N VAL A 426 11.43 23.75 21.45
CA VAL A 426 11.92 24.27 22.75
C VAL A 426 11.74 23.24 23.86
N VAL A 427 10.57 22.60 23.94
CA VAL A 427 10.27 21.59 24.97
C VAL A 427 11.14 20.35 24.79
N ILE A 428 11.26 19.85 23.56
CA ILE A 428 12.10 18.69 23.22
C ILE A 428 13.55 18.96 23.59
N ALA A 429 14.10 20.13 23.23
CA ALA A 429 15.46 20.50 23.56
C ALA A 429 15.70 20.54 25.08
N CYS A 430 14.76 21.10 25.85
CA CYS A 430 14.82 21.12 27.31
C CYS A 430 14.73 19.72 27.92
N ALA A 431 13.74 18.92 27.52
CA ALA A 431 13.50 17.59 28.05
C ALA A 431 14.65 16.62 27.73
N THR A 432 15.22 16.73 26.52
CA THR A 432 16.40 15.95 26.09
C THR A 432 17.62 16.30 26.96
N LYS A 433 17.88 17.59 27.20
CA LYS A 433 18.98 18.03 28.09
C LYS A 433 18.79 17.55 29.53
N MET A 434 17.54 17.44 29.98
CA MET A 434 17.21 16.90 31.30
C MET A 434 17.29 15.37 31.38
N GLY A 435 17.53 14.69 30.25
CA GLY A 435 17.69 13.23 30.20
C GLY A 435 16.38 12.47 30.35
N PHE A 436 15.26 13.02 29.89
CA PHE A 436 14.02 12.25 29.76
C PHE A 436 14.12 11.23 28.62
N PRO A 437 13.53 10.03 28.76
CA PRO A 437 13.46 9.05 27.67
C PRO A 437 12.54 9.54 26.55
N SER A 438 12.75 9.04 25.33
CA SER A 438 12.00 9.44 24.13
C SER A 438 10.48 9.26 24.27
N GLU A 439 10.03 8.22 24.98
CA GLU A 439 8.61 7.99 25.27
C GLU A 439 7.99 9.15 26.07
N ARG A 440 8.67 9.62 27.12
CA ARG A 440 8.21 10.78 27.92
C ARG A 440 8.30 12.09 27.15
N ILE A 441 9.23 12.22 26.22
CA ILE A 441 9.31 13.39 25.34
C ILE A 441 8.07 13.44 24.42
N GLY A 442 7.65 12.31 23.85
CA GLY A 442 6.43 12.23 23.03
C GLY A 442 5.16 12.60 23.81
N GLU A 443 5.08 12.20 25.08
CA GLU A 443 3.99 12.63 25.99
C GLU A 443 3.96 14.15 26.21
N PHE A 444 5.13 14.80 26.30
CA PHE A 444 5.21 16.25 26.42
C PHE A 444 4.81 16.95 25.11
N GLU A 445 5.20 16.42 23.95
CA GLU A 445 4.79 16.93 22.64
C GLU A 445 3.26 16.93 22.51
N LEU A 446 2.62 15.81 22.85
CA LEU A 446 1.16 15.69 22.87
C LEU A 446 0.52 16.75 23.77
N ALA A 447 1.03 16.90 25.00
CA ALA A 447 0.46 17.87 25.94
C ALA A 447 0.62 19.32 25.47
N VAL A 448 1.78 19.66 24.90
CA VAL A 448 2.06 20.98 24.35
C VAL A 448 1.16 21.26 23.15
N GLU A 449 0.97 20.28 22.26
CA GLU A 449 0.09 20.40 21.09
C GLU A 449 -1.34 20.69 21.51
N GLU A 450 -1.88 19.92 22.46
CA GLU A 450 -3.25 20.09 22.92
C GLU A 450 -3.48 21.43 23.64
N VAL A 451 -2.51 21.89 24.43
CA VAL A 451 -2.61 23.20 25.07
C VAL A 451 -2.56 24.33 24.04
N LEU A 452 -1.56 24.32 23.15
CA LEU A 452 -1.37 25.40 22.19
C LEU A 452 -2.45 25.44 21.10
N ALA A 453 -2.92 24.28 20.64
CA ALA A 453 -4.04 24.21 19.70
C ALA A 453 -5.31 24.80 20.32
N ASN A 454 -5.55 24.58 21.62
CA ASN A 454 -6.67 25.19 22.32
C ASN A 454 -6.51 26.72 22.43
N VAL A 455 -5.30 27.21 22.76
CA VAL A 455 -5.04 28.65 22.82
C VAL A 455 -5.25 29.29 21.44
N ALA A 456 -4.65 28.72 20.39
CA ALA A 456 -4.75 29.26 19.03
C ALA A 456 -6.18 29.29 18.48
N ARG A 457 -7.00 28.28 18.80
CA ARG A 457 -8.36 28.16 18.26
C ARG A 457 -9.43 28.91 19.08
N TYR A 458 -9.24 29.04 20.38
CA TYR A 458 -10.31 29.47 21.28
C TYR A 458 -9.99 30.70 22.13
N ALA A 459 -8.71 31.03 22.35
CA ALA A 459 -8.35 32.12 23.25
C ALA A 459 -8.58 33.51 22.64
N TYR A 460 -8.51 33.64 21.31
CA TYR A 460 -8.59 34.91 20.59
C TYR A 460 -9.54 34.85 19.36
N PRO A 461 -10.87 34.79 19.56
CA PRO A 461 -11.82 34.63 18.45
C PRO A 461 -11.88 35.81 17.46
N ASP A 462 -11.61 37.04 17.94
CA ASP A 462 -11.74 38.28 17.16
C ASP A 462 -10.44 39.10 17.09
N ALA A 463 -9.29 38.53 17.49
CA ALA A 463 -8.01 39.22 17.53
C ALA A 463 -6.83 38.27 17.35
N SER A 464 -5.66 38.80 16.98
CA SER A 464 -4.39 38.08 17.11
C SER A 464 -3.85 38.28 18.53
N GLY A 465 -3.37 37.21 19.15
CA GLY A 465 -2.72 37.28 20.46
C GLY A 465 -1.44 36.46 20.50
N ASP A 466 -0.71 36.57 21.61
CA ASP A 466 0.52 35.82 21.83
C ASP A 466 0.30 34.75 22.91
N VAL A 467 1.13 33.71 22.85
CA VAL A 467 1.29 32.74 23.92
C VAL A 467 2.77 32.69 24.33
N GLU A 468 2.98 32.64 25.65
CA GLU A 468 4.28 32.61 26.30
C GLU A 468 4.47 31.23 26.94
N LEU A 469 5.56 30.54 26.62
CA LEU A 469 5.96 29.29 27.25
C LEU A 469 7.23 29.52 28.06
N ARG A 470 7.16 29.21 29.35
CA ARG A 470 8.32 29.16 30.25
C ARG A 470 8.54 27.73 30.73
N CYS A 471 9.70 27.17 30.40
CA CYS A 471 10.17 25.88 30.90
C CYS A 471 11.02 26.11 32.14
N ARG A 472 10.69 25.45 33.25
CA ARG A 472 11.46 25.49 34.50
C ARG A 472 11.81 24.09 34.94
N ALA A 473 12.95 23.92 35.59
CA ALA A 473 13.42 22.62 36.04
C ALA A 473 14.13 22.69 37.38
N ASP A 474 14.00 21.62 38.15
CA ASP A 474 14.90 21.28 39.24
C ASP A 474 15.32 19.80 39.12
N ASN A 475 16.02 19.26 40.12
CA ASN A 475 16.49 17.88 40.10
C ASN A 475 15.36 16.82 40.09
N ARG A 476 14.10 17.22 40.36
CA ARG A 476 12.95 16.33 40.50
C ARG A 476 11.79 16.65 39.55
N ARG A 477 11.66 17.90 39.10
CA ARG A 477 10.50 18.40 38.36
C ARG A 477 10.92 19.11 37.09
N PHE A 478 10.14 18.90 36.04
CA PHE A 478 10.12 19.70 34.83
C PHE A 478 8.74 20.36 34.72
N ILE A 479 8.72 21.69 34.57
CA ILE A 479 7.51 22.50 34.64
C ILE A 479 7.38 23.29 33.34
N LEU A 480 6.25 23.14 32.66
CA LEU A 480 5.85 23.92 31.50
C LEU A 480 4.76 24.90 31.91
N GLU A 481 5.07 26.20 31.89
CA GLU A 481 4.10 27.25 32.20
C GLU A 481 3.72 27.98 30.90
N PHE A 482 2.46 27.84 30.49
CA PHE A 482 1.88 28.53 29.36
C PHE A 482 1.10 29.75 29.86
N SER A 483 1.29 30.91 29.22
CA SER A 483 0.55 32.11 29.55
C SER A 483 0.12 32.93 28.34
N ASP A 484 -1.15 33.29 28.31
CA ASP A 484 -1.80 34.09 27.26
C ASP A 484 -2.75 35.14 27.86
N ARG A 485 -3.21 36.09 27.04
CA ARG A 485 -4.17 37.16 27.41
C ARG A 485 -5.57 36.92 26.86
N GLY A 486 -5.86 35.70 26.40
CA GLY A 486 -7.14 35.37 25.81
C GLY A 486 -8.27 35.27 26.83
N ILE A 487 -9.41 34.81 26.33
CA ILE A 487 -10.61 34.57 27.14
C ILE A 487 -10.28 33.58 28.27
N PRO A 488 -10.79 33.79 29.51
CA PRO A 488 -10.54 32.86 30.61
C PRO A 488 -10.93 31.43 30.24
N PHE A 489 -10.01 30.49 30.47
CA PHE A 489 -10.24 29.08 30.18
C PHE A 489 -9.70 28.20 31.31
N ASP A 490 -10.56 27.89 32.29
CA ASP A 490 -10.22 26.96 33.35
C ASP A 490 -10.37 25.51 32.85
N VAL A 491 -9.20 24.91 32.61
CA VAL A 491 -9.01 23.54 32.16
C VAL A 491 -9.51 22.51 33.18
N LEU A 492 -9.46 22.85 34.49
CA LEU A 492 -9.83 21.97 35.59
C LEU A 492 -11.34 21.98 35.87
N ALA A 493 -12.04 23.03 35.44
CA ALA A 493 -13.49 23.16 35.63
C ALA A 493 -14.31 22.25 34.69
N LYS A 494 -13.70 21.70 33.62
CA LYS A 494 -14.38 20.78 32.71
C LYS A 494 -14.42 19.36 33.31
N PRO A 495 -15.61 18.73 33.40
CA PRO A 495 -15.71 17.33 33.79
C PRO A 495 -14.98 16.46 32.76
N ASP A 496 -14.36 15.37 33.23
CA ASP A 496 -13.70 14.44 32.34
C ASP A 496 -14.73 13.78 31.40
N PRO A 497 -14.40 13.60 30.12
CA PRO A 497 -15.35 13.09 29.14
C PRO A 497 -15.68 11.62 29.43
N GLU A 498 -16.97 11.26 29.33
CA GLU A 498 -17.37 9.85 29.33
C GLU A 498 -16.83 9.18 28.05
N LEU A 499 -15.98 8.16 28.21
CA LEU A 499 -15.43 7.41 27.10
C LEU A 499 -16.44 6.31 26.69
N PRO A 500 -17.08 6.40 25.50
CA PRO A 500 -17.98 5.35 25.05
C PRO A 500 -17.21 4.05 24.76
N SER A 501 -17.87 2.91 24.92
CA SER A 501 -17.32 1.59 24.57
C SER A 501 -17.05 1.40 23.07
N ASP A 502 -17.56 2.31 22.24
CA ASP A 502 -17.42 2.33 20.79
C ASP A 502 -16.97 3.73 20.34
N ILE A 503 -15.69 3.83 19.93
CA ILE A 503 -15.04 5.07 19.50
C ILE A 503 -15.74 5.70 18.30
N ALA A 504 -16.41 4.91 17.45
CA ALA A 504 -17.07 5.39 16.24
C ALA A 504 -18.32 6.25 16.49
N LYS A 505 -18.84 6.26 17.73
CA LYS A 505 -20.06 7.01 18.11
C LYS A 505 -19.78 8.35 18.77
N ARG A 506 -18.51 8.75 18.89
CA ARG A 506 -18.13 9.97 19.59
C ARG A 506 -18.15 11.18 18.66
N GLU A 507 -18.69 12.29 19.14
CA GLU A 507 -18.51 13.59 18.48
C GLU A 507 -17.04 14.04 18.55
N ILE A 508 -16.56 14.63 17.45
CA ILE A 508 -15.17 15.09 17.30
C ILE A 508 -14.93 16.28 18.23
N GLY A 509 -14.05 16.12 19.24
CA GLY A 509 -13.62 17.18 20.15
C GLY A 509 -13.62 16.78 21.63
N GLY A 510 -12.89 17.55 22.46
CA GLY A 510 -12.96 17.46 23.93
C GLY A 510 -12.08 16.41 24.62
N LEU A 511 -11.14 15.77 23.91
CA LEU A 511 -10.15 14.85 24.51
C LEU A 511 -8.85 15.51 24.94
N GLY A 512 -8.45 16.61 24.31
CA GLY A 512 -7.10 17.17 24.48
C GLY A 512 -6.70 17.39 25.92
N ILE A 513 -7.54 18.13 26.65
CA ILE A 513 -7.32 18.40 28.07
C ILE A 513 -7.32 17.11 28.93
N TYR A 514 -8.16 16.14 28.59
CA TYR A 514 -8.17 14.87 29.29
C TYR A 514 -6.85 14.12 29.09
N LEU A 515 -6.31 14.10 27.86
CA LEU A 515 -5.00 13.52 27.55
C LEU A 515 -3.87 14.23 28.29
N VAL A 516 -3.87 15.57 28.32
CA VAL A 516 -2.90 16.37 29.09
C VAL A 516 -2.88 15.96 30.57
N LYS A 517 -4.05 15.75 31.19
CA LYS A 517 -4.16 15.29 32.59
C LYS A 517 -3.67 13.85 32.80
N GLN A 518 -3.67 13.00 31.77
CA GLN A 518 -3.20 11.62 31.87
C GLN A 518 -1.68 11.51 31.72
N VAL A 519 -1.06 12.38 30.91
CA VAL A 519 0.38 12.31 30.62
C VAL A 519 1.23 13.18 31.56
N MET A 520 0.65 14.22 32.16
CA MET A 520 1.33 15.08 33.13
C MET A 520 1.03 14.67 34.57
N ASP A 521 2.02 14.79 35.45
CA ASP A 521 1.89 14.42 36.87
C ASP A 521 1.02 15.41 37.67
N ASP A 522 1.04 16.69 37.30
CA ASP A 522 0.16 17.71 37.87
C ASP A 522 -0.19 18.79 36.83
N VAL A 523 -1.42 19.28 36.88
CA VAL A 523 -1.95 20.31 35.97
C VAL A 523 -2.68 21.36 36.79
N ASN A 524 -2.25 22.62 36.70
CA ASN A 524 -2.81 23.71 37.48
C ASN A 524 -3.14 24.92 36.59
N TYR A 525 -4.29 25.54 36.82
CA TYR A 525 -4.70 26.75 36.14
C TYR A 525 -4.94 27.88 37.14
N ARG A 526 -4.43 29.07 36.83
CA ARG A 526 -4.79 30.30 37.52
C ARG A 526 -4.94 31.45 36.53
N ARG A 527 -5.75 32.44 36.89
CA ARG A 527 -5.81 33.72 36.18
C ARG A 527 -5.21 34.82 37.04
N GLU A 528 -4.20 35.51 36.54
CA GLU A 528 -3.45 36.53 37.28
C GLU A 528 -3.11 37.69 36.34
N ASN A 529 -3.33 38.94 36.78
CA ASN A 529 -3.04 40.16 36.00
C ASN A 529 -3.57 40.12 34.54
N ASP A 530 -4.80 39.63 34.36
CA ASP A 530 -5.45 39.45 33.06
C ASP A 530 -4.74 38.48 32.10
N ARG A 531 -4.00 37.52 32.68
CA ARG A 531 -3.38 36.43 31.94
C ARG A 531 -3.90 35.09 32.44
N ASN A 532 -4.20 34.20 31.50
CA ASN A 532 -4.33 32.78 31.77
C ASN A 532 -2.92 32.23 32.05
N ILE A 533 -2.78 31.40 33.07
CA ILE A 533 -1.53 30.71 33.40
C ILE A 533 -1.86 29.24 33.63
N LEU A 534 -1.47 28.39 32.68
CA LEU A 534 -1.58 26.94 32.76
C LEU A 534 -0.20 26.34 33.05
N THR A 535 -0.07 25.63 34.16
CA THR A 535 1.17 24.98 34.59
C THR A 535 1.02 23.47 34.49
N LEU A 536 1.89 22.83 33.71
CA LEU A 536 2.02 21.39 33.63
C LEU A 536 3.31 20.98 34.33
N THR A 537 3.24 20.00 35.23
CA THR A 537 4.41 19.46 35.93
C THR A 537 4.60 18.00 35.56
N ALA A 538 5.83 17.66 35.20
CA ALA A 538 6.29 16.29 35.03
C ALA A 538 7.38 15.97 36.06
N LEU A 539 7.27 14.82 36.72
CA LEU A 539 8.29 14.31 37.62
C LEU A 539 9.36 13.56 36.83
N ARG A 540 10.61 13.78 37.19
CA ARG A 540 11.74 13.01 36.68
C ARG A 540 11.66 11.59 37.29
N PRO A 541 11.75 10.53 36.48
CA PRO A 541 11.68 9.15 36.96
C PRO A 541 12.81 8.78 37.91
#